data_AF-A0A960R5D8-F1
#
_entry.id   AF-A0A960R5D8-F1
#
_cell.length_a   1.000
_cell.length_b   1.000
_cell.length_c   1.000
_cell.angle_alpha   90.00
_cell.angle_beta   90.00
_cell.angle_gamma   90.00
#
_symmetry.space_group_name_H-M   'P 1'
#
loop_
_entity.id
_entity.type
_entity.pdbx_description
1 polymer ?
#
loop_
_entity_poly.entity_id
_entity_poly.type
_entity_poly.pdbx_seq_one_letter_code
_entity_poly.pdbx_strand_id
1 'polypeptide(L)'
;MKLPSPDFKLFRLDQWLRRPSTHPLKKPGQPPGMLVHLGEQRVDHLVITATEYDIDKAESIATEDVSECLRFADTREVTWLHVTGLHDAEKIAQIGEAFHVHPLILEDILSTHCRPKIEEFDGYVFVVTKLLHYDEESHTVDVQQFSLLLLPDTSVITFLESPSPVFEPVFQRIHSGGNGRIRRHGADYLAWALLDTVVDHYFNVMDGVDEAIAD
;
A
#
# COMPACT_ATOMS: atom_id res chain seq x y z
N MET A 1 -15.00 2.99 24.49
CA MET A 1 -13.84 3.83 24.09
C MET A 1 -13.72 3.65 22.58
N LYS A 2 -14.03 4.68 21.78
CA LYS A 2 -13.91 4.58 20.32
C LYS A 2 -12.42 4.41 20.02
N LEU A 3 -12.02 3.26 19.47
CA LEU A 3 -10.69 3.07 18.92
C LEU A 3 -10.47 4.18 17.86
N PRO A 4 -9.27 4.75 17.72
CA PRO A 4 -8.97 5.54 16.55
C PRO A 4 -9.18 4.60 15.35
N SER A 5 -10.22 4.83 14.54
CA SER A 5 -10.21 4.25 13.21
C SER A 5 -9.01 4.88 12.51
N PRO A 6 -8.27 4.15 11.66
CA PRO A 6 -7.43 4.84 10.70
C PRO A 6 -8.33 5.87 10.02
N ASP A 7 -7.83 7.09 9.85
CA ASP A 7 -8.63 8.22 9.37
C ASP A 7 -8.95 8.03 7.87
N PHE A 8 -9.70 6.98 7.54
CA PHE A 8 -10.49 6.84 6.33
C PHE A 8 -11.43 8.04 6.14
N LYS A 9 -11.53 9.00 7.08
CA LYS A 9 -12.27 10.25 6.87
C LYS A 9 -11.70 11.11 5.73
N LEU A 10 -10.42 10.94 5.36
CA LEU A 10 -9.84 11.60 4.19
C LEU A 10 -10.27 10.93 2.87
N PHE A 11 -10.81 9.72 2.93
CA PHE A 11 -11.09 8.89 1.77
C PHE A 11 -12.50 8.32 1.79
N ARG A 12 -13.30 8.66 0.79
CA ARG A 12 -14.62 8.05 0.68
C ARG A 12 -14.51 6.64 0.08
N LEU A 13 -15.28 5.68 0.61
CA LEU A 13 -15.36 4.29 0.10
C LEU A 13 -15.76 4.23 -1.39
N ASP A 14 -16.47 5.23 -1.91
CA ASP A 14 -16.85 5.31 -3.33
C ASP A 14 -15.64 5.50 -4.28
N GLN A 15 -14.50 6.00 -3.78
CA GLN A 15 -13.27 6.16 -4.56
C GLN A 15 -12.60 4.83 -4.88
N TRP A 16 -12.95 3.77 -4.14
CA TRP A 16 -12.47 2.40 -4.40
C TRP A 16 -13.16 1.77 -5.62
N LEU A 17 -14.40 2.16 -5.93
CA LEU A 17 -15.26 1.56 -6.96
C LEU A 17 -15.14 2.21 -8.36
N ARG A 18 -14.04 2.92 -8.66
CA ARG A 18 -13.87 3.60 -9.96
C ARG A 18 -13.57 2.63 -11.11
N ARG A 19 -14.15 2.92 -12.28
CA ARG A 19 -14.18 2.08 -13.50
C ARG A 19 -12.93 2.23 -14.36
N PRO A 20 -12.50 1.19 -15.10
CA PRO A 20 -11.29 1.25 -15.92
C PRO A 20 -11.42 2.19 -17.12
N SER A 21 -10.37 3.00 -17.34
CA SER A 21 -10.12 3.73 -18.59
C SER A 21 -8.84 3.22 -19.29
N THR A 22 -8.70 3.47 -20.60
CA THR A 22 -7.54 3.03 -21.39
C THR A 22 -6.22 3.60 -20.86
N HIS A 23 -5.27 2.73 -20.52
CA HIS A 23 -4.04 3.14 -19.85
C HIS A 23 -2.89 3.48 -20.82
N PRO A 24 -2.14 4.56 -20.57
CA PRO A 24 -0.91 4.82 -21.29
C PRO A 24 0.18 3.82 -20.86
N LEU A 25 0.68 3.03 -21.81
CA LEU A 25 1.84 2.17 -21.60
C LEU A 25 3.15 2.96 -21.69
N LYS A 26 4.19 2.49 -20.99
CA LYS A 26 5.56 2.99 -21.13
C LYS A 26 5.95 2.95 -22.62
N LYS A 27 6.43 4.08 -23.15
CA LYS A 27 6.82 4.17 -24.56
C LYS A 27 8.22 3.58 -24.74
N PRO A 28 8.46 2.75 -25.78
CA PRO A 28 9.81 2.29 -26.10
C PRO A 28 10.78 3.47 -26.26
N GLY A 29 11.92 3.42 -25.60
CA GLY A 29 12.96 4.47 -25.68
C GLY A 29 12.87 5.59 -24.63
N GLN A 30 11.93 5.55 -23.69
CA GLN A 30 11.97 6.45 -22.53
C GLN A 30 13.22 6.19 -21.67
N PRO A 31 13.90 7.25 -21.17
CA PRO A 31 15.02 7.09 -20.26
C PRO A 31 14.62 6.29 -19.00
N PRO A 32 15.46 5.36 -18.53
CA PRO A 32 15.20 4.64 -17.29
C PRO A 32 15.15 5.60 -16.09
N GLY A 33 14.25 5.34 -15.14
CA GLY A 33 14.12 6.14 -13.91
C GLY A 33 13.32 7.43 -14.09
N MET A 34 12.65 7.61 -15.23
CA MET A 34 11.72 8.72 -15.42
C MET A 34 10.41 8.44 -14.67
N LEU A 35 10.12 9.25 -13.65
CA LEU A 35 8.96 9.07 -12.79
C LEU A 35 7.71 9.69 -13.42
N VAL A 36 6.90 8.84 -14.05
CA VAL A 36 5.61 9.20 -14.63
C VAL A 36 4.59 8.19 -14.14
N HIS A 37 3.48 8.67 -13.59
CA HIS A 37 2.36 7.80 -13.25
C HIS A 37 1.72 7.25 -14.52
N LEU A 38 1.82 5.93 -14.71
CA LEU A 38 1.28 5.18 -15.84
C LEU A 38 0.16 4.26 -15.35
N GLY A 39 -0.87 4.88 -14.80
CA GLY A 39 -2.05 4.25 -14.22
C GLY A 39 -3.24 5.22 -14.21
N GLU A 40 -4.39 4.75 -13.73
CA GLU A 40 -5.56 5.61 -13.53
C GLU A 40 -5.42 6.44 -12.26
N GLN A 41 -5.77 7.73 -12.32
CA GLN A 41 -5.92 8.52 -11.10
C GLN A 41 -7.22 8.14 -10.38
N ARG A 42 -7.10 7.25 -9.39
CA ARG A 42 -8.23 6.74 -8.61
C ARG A 42 -8.66 7.67 -7.46
N VAL A 43 -7.76 8.56 -7.02
CA VAL A 43 -7.99 9.52 -5.92
C VAL A 43 -7.58 10.94 -6.28
N ASP A 44 -8.16 11.92 -5.61
CA ASP A 44 -7.87 13.33 -5.83
C ASP A 44 -6.56 13.78 -5.15
N HIS A 45 -6.19 13.13 -4.05
CA HIS A 45 -5.01 13.46 -3.24
C HIS A 45 -4.24 12.21 -2.82
N LEU A 46 -2.91 12.30 -2.79
CA LEU A 46 -2.05 11.31 -2.15
C LEU A 46 -2.07 11.55 -0.64
N VAL A 47 -2.36 10.50 0.13
CA VAL A 47 -2.29 10.52 1.60
C VAL A 47 -1.33 9.45 2.07
N ILE A 48 -0.55 9.79 3.09
CA ILE A 48 0.37 8.90 3.78
C ILE A 48 -0.19 8.68 5.18
N THR A 49 -0.46 7.42 5.52
CA THR A 49 -0.74 7.02 6.90
C THR A 49 0.52 6.40 7.48
N ALA A 50 1.09 7.03 8.50
CA ALA A 50 2.25 6.52 9.19
C ALA A 50 1.82 5.94 10.54
N THR A 51 2.08 4.66 10.76
CA THR A 51 1.83 3.95 12.02
C THR A 51 3.14 3.48 12.61
N GLU A 52 3.50 4.00 13.79
CA GLU A 52 4.66 3.56 14.56
C GLU A 52 4.19 2.78 15.78
N TYR A 53 4.80 1.64 16.08
CA TYR A 53 4.42 0.82 17.22
C TYR A 53 5.56 0.02 17.82
N ASP A 54 5.39 -0.28 19.10
CA ASP A 54 6.20 -1.20 19.89
C ASP A 54 5.29 -2.19 20.64
N ILE A 55 5.84 -2.92 21.61
CA ILE A 55 5.07 -3.88 22.41
C ILE A 55 3.97 -3.23 23.26
N ASP A 56 4.17 -1.99 23.69
CA ASP A 56 3.35 -1.26 24.66
C ASP A 56 2.37 -0.28 23.98
N LYS A 57 2.85 0.48 22.99
CA LYS A 57 2.11 1.57 22.33
C LYS A 57 2.05 1.42 20.81
N ALA A 58 1.05 2.04 20.22
CA ALA A 58 0.93 2.25 18.78
C ALA A 58 0.31 3.61 18.53
N GLU A 59 0.89 4.38 17.63
CA GLU A 59 0.45 5.72 17.25
C GLU A 59 0.36 5.81 15.73
N SER A 60 -0.65 6.53 15.24
CA SER A 60 -0.82 6.76 13.80
C SER A 60 -1.07 8.23 13.53
N ILE A 61 -0.52 8.70 12.41
CA ILE A 61 -0.85 9.99 11.81
C ILE A 61 -1.24 9.78 10.34
N ALA A 62 -2.12 10.62 9.82
CA ALA A 62 -2.45 10.68 8.40
C ALA A 62 -2.18 12.09 7.90
N THR A 63 -1.48 12.21 6.77
CA THR A 63 -1.02 13.51 6.24
C THR A 63 -0.87 13.46 4.73
N GLU A 64 -0.96 14.62 4.09
CA GLU A 64 -0.61 14.81 2.67
C GLU A 64 0.81 15.38 2.51
N ASP A 65 1.45 15.79 3.61
CA ASP A 65 2.78 16.37 3.63
C ASP A 65 3.83 15.28 3.89
N VAL A 66 4.64 14.99 2.87
CA VAL A 66 5.72 14.00 2.95
C VAL A 66 6.69 14.33 4.09
N SER A 67 6.94 15.61 4.38
CA SER A 67 7.90 16.05 5.39
C SER A 67 7.55 15.58 6.81
N GLU A 68 6.26 15.43 7.13
CA GLU A 68 5.78 14.94 8.42
C GLU A 68 6.06 13.45 8.63
N CYS A 69 6.27 12.70 7.54
CA CYS A 69 6.59 11.28 7.57
C CYS A 69 8.10 10.98 7.51
N LEU A 70 8.93 11.96 7.11
CA LEU A 70 10.39 11.75 7.00
C LEU A 70 11.04 11.38 8.32
N ARG A 71 10.49 11.85 9.45
CA ARG A 71 10.97 11.49 10.80
C ARG A 71 10.97 9.99 11.08
N PHE A 72 10.16 9.21 10.36
CA PHE A 72 10.09 7.76 10.54
C PHE A 72 11.20 7.01 9.81
N ALA A 73 11.98 7.66 8.95
CA ALA A 73 13.15 7.03 8.32
C ALA A 73 14.24 6.63 9.33
N ASP A 74 14.33 7.35 10.46
CA ASP A 74 15.38 7.19 11.47
C ASP A 74 14.89 6.58 12.79
N THR A 75 13.66 6.07 12.84
CA THR A 75 13.10 5.48 14.07
C THR A 75 13.61 4.06 14.32
N ARG A 76 13.60 3.68 15.60
CA ARG A 76 13.96 2.33 16.07
C ARG A 76 12.75 1.41 16.23
N GLU A 77 11.56 1.98 16.23
CA GLU A 77 10.32 1.22 16.38
C GLU A 77 9.81 0.74 15.03
N VAL A 78 8.92 -0.25 15.05
CA VAL A 78 8.35 -0.75 13.79
C VAL A 78 7.44 0.32 13.21
N THR A 79 7.70 0.70 11.96
CA THR A 79 6.95 1.73 11.24
C THR A 79 6.34 1.16 9.98
N TRP A 80 5.05 1.42 9.82
CA TRP A 80 4.33 1.21 8.58
C TRP A 80 3.98 2.55 7.94
N LEU A 81 4.56 2.83 6.77
CA LEU A 81 4.14 3.94 5.91
C LEU A 81 3.21 3.44 4.82
N HIS A 82 1.93 3.76 4.92
CA HIS A 82 0.90 3.39 3.97
C HIS A 82 0.56 4.56 3.05
N VAL A 83 1.12 4.54 1.85
CA VAL A 83 0.93 5.56 0.81
C VAL A 83 -0.25 5.16 -0.08
N THR A 84 -1.27 6.01 -0.14
CA THR A 84 -2.47 5.82 -0.96
C THR A 84 -2.59 6.95 -1.97
N GLY A 85 -2.70 6.58 -3.25
CA GLY A 85 -2.71 7.48 -4.40
C GLY A 85 -1.32 7.62 -5.01
N LEU A 86 -1.15 7.17 -6.26
CA LEU A 86 0.17 7.14 -6.94
C LEU A 86 0.31 8.20 -8.05
N HIS A 87 -0.71 9.04 -8.25
CA HIS A 87 -0.75 10.04 -9.31
C HIS A 87 0.24 11.20 -9.08
N ASP A 88 0.64 11.46 -7.83
CA ASP A 88 1.58 12.50 -7.46
C ASP A 88 3.03 11.98 -7.48
N ALA A 89 3.61 11.94 -8.68
CA ALA A 89 4.97 11.43 -8.88
C ALA A 89 6.05 12.24 -8.13
N GLU A 90 5.81 13.51 -7.83
CA GLU A 90 6.75 14.35 -7.09
C GLU A 90 6.83 13.92 -5.63
N LYS A 91 5.69 13.72 -4.98
CA LYS A 91 5.65 13.19 -3.60
C LYS A 91 6.21 11.78 -3.51
N ILE A 92 5.92 10.90 -4.49
CA ILE A 92 6.51 9.56 -4.55
C ILE A 92 8.04 9.64 -4.70
N ALA A 93 8.56 10.59 -5.48
CA ALA A 93 9.99 10.83 -5.60
C ALA A 93 10.61 11.27 -4.26
N GLN A 94 9.97 12.16 -3.52
CA GLN A 94 10.44 12.63 -2.21
C GLN A 94 10.49 11.49 -1.18
N ILE A 95 9.47 10.63 -1.15
CA ILE A 95 9.47 9.41 -0.32
C ILE A 95 10.62 8.50 -0.75
N GLY A 96 10.79 8.27 -2.05
CA GLY A 96 11.86 7.45 -2.58
C GLY A 96 13.26 7.96 -2.22
N GLU A 97 13.49 9.27 -2.30
CA GLU A 97 14.75 9.90 -1.91
C GLU A 97 15.05 9.72 -0.42
N ALA A 98 14.05 9.96 0.44
CA ALA A 98 14.19 9.84 1.89
C ALA A 98 14.49 8.42 2.38
N PHE A 99 13.93 7.41 1.70
CA PHE A 99 14.12 6.00 2.02
C PHE A 99 15.17 5.31 1.13
N HIS A 100 15.94 6.08 0.36
CA HIS A 100 16.99 5.59 -0.54
C HIS A 100 16.52 4.51 -1.53
N VAL A 101 15.29 4.64 -2.02
CA VAL A 101 14.68 3.74 -3.00
C VAL A 101 15.24 4.03 -4.39
N HIS A 102 15.65 2.99 -5.10
CA HIS A 102 16.24 3.15 -6.42
C HIS A 102 15.20 3.70 -7.42
N PRO A 103 15.55 4.67 -8.30
CA PRO A 103 14.59 5.27 -9.23
C PRO A 103 13.84 4.28 -10.14
N LEU A 104 14.45 3.14 -10.49
CA LEU A 104 13.78 2.07 -11.24
C LEU A 104 12.63 1.42 -10.46
N ILE A 105 12.74 1.34 -9.14
CA ILE A 105 11.68 0.80 -8.29
C ILE A 105 10.54 1.80 -8.15
N LEU A 106 10.84 3.09 -8.04
CA LEU A 106 9.83 4.14 -8.09
C LEU A 106 9.09 4.15 -9.43
N GLU A 107 9.80 3.92 -10.53
CA GLU A 107 9.21 3.74 -11.86
C GLU A 107 8.22 2.56 -11.88
N ASP A 108 8.60 1.41 -11.29
CA ASP A 108 7.73 0.24 -11.20
C ASP A 108 6.51 0.47 -10.30
N ILE A 109 6.67 1.22 -9.21
CA ILE A 109 5.57 1.63 -8.32
C ILE A 109 4.57 2.51 -9.07
N LEU A 110 5.06 3.47 -9.86
CA LEU A 110 4.24 4.39 -10.66
C LEU A 110 3.64 3.74 -11.91
N SER A 111 4.17 2.58 -12.34
CA SER A 111 3.61 1.77 -13.42
C SER A 111 2.69 0.69 -12.85
N THR A 112 1.39 0.97 -12.77
CA THR A 112 0.42 0.11 -12.06
C THR A 112 0.09 -1.20 -12.78
N HIS A 113 0.73 -1.45 -13.93
CA HIS A 113 0.60 -2.69 -14.71
C HIS A 113 1.77 -3.67 -14.51
N CYS A 114 2.66 -3.41 -13.55
CA CYS A 114 3.75 -4.33 -13.25
C CYS A 114 3.19 -5.71 -12.85
N ARG A 115 3.83 -6.77 -13.38
CA ARG A 115 3.50 -8.15 -12.99
C ARG A 115 3.97 -8.39 -11.56
N PRO A 116 3.28 -9.26 -10.79
CA PRO A 116 3.76 -9.64 -9.48
C PRO A 116 5.19 -10.16 -9.52
N LYS A 117 6.03 -9.66 -8.62
CA LYS A 117 7.47 -9.97 -8.56
C LYS A 117 8.03 -9.68 -7.17
N ILE A 118 9.19 -10.27 -6.89
CA ILE A 118 10.03 -9.95 -5.74
C ILE A 118 11.44 -9.66 -6.26
N GLU A 119 12.03 -8.57 -5.78
CA GLU A 119 13.38 -8.16 -6.10
C GLU A 119 14.11 -7.79 -4.80
N GLU A 120 15.30 -8.36 -4.60
CA GLU A 120 16.15 -8.10 -3.44
C GLU A 120 17.25 -7.12 -3.83
N PHE A 121 17.42 -6.09 -3.01
CA PHE A 121 18.44 -5.05 -3.17
C PHE A 121 19.29 -4.94 -1.92
N ASP A 122 20.47 -4.34 -2.07
CA ASP A 122 21.27 -3.90 -0.93
C ASP A 122 20.50 -2.80 -0.17
N GLY A 123 19.79 -3.20 0.89
CA GLY A 123 19.08 -2.29 1.78
C GLY A 123 17.55 -2.30 1.69
N TYR A 124 16.91 -3.17 0.90
CA TYR A 124 15.47 -3.47 1.00
C TYR A 124 15.07 -4.67 0.14
N VAL A 125 13.89 -5.23 0.44
CA VAL A 125 13.17 -6.16 -0.44
C VAL A 125 11.98 -5.42 -1.05
N PHE A 126 11.87 -5.46 -2.38
CA PHE A 126 10.73 -4.92 -3.11
C PHE A 126 9.80 -6.05 -3.55
N VAL A 127 8.52 -5.90 -3.23
CA VAL A 127 7.45 -6.83 -3.62
C VAL A 127 6.39 -6.06 -4.38
N VAL A 128 5.95 -6.61 -5.51
CA VAL A 128 4.76 -6.17 -6.24
C VAL A 128 3.79 -7.34 -6.30
N THR A 129 2.53 -7.09 -5.98
CA THR A 129 1.42 -8.03 -6.20
C THR A 129 0.17 -7.25 -6.60
N LYS A 130 -0.96 -7.94 -6.74
CA LYS A 130 -2.25 -7.33 -7.04
C LYS A 130 -3.16 -7.35 -5.83
N LEU A 131 -4.01 -6.36 -5.74
CA LEU A 131 -5.12 -6.30 -4.82
C LEU A 131 -6.38 -6.38 -5.67
N LEU A 132 -7.13 -7.46 -5.50
CA LEU A 132 -8.33 -7.71 -6.27
C LEU A 132 -9.53 -7.23 -5.48
N HIS A 133 -10.54 -6.73 -6.18
CA HIS A 133 -11.84 -6.45 -5.61
C HIS A 133 -12.92 -6.94 -6.57
N TYR A 134 -13.82 -7.79 -6.08
CA TYR A 134 -15.00 -8.18 -6.82
C TYR A 134 -16.15 -7.19 -6.57
N ASP A 135 -16.60 -6.52 -7.63
CA ASP A 135 -17.77 -5.65 -7.62
C ASP A 135 -19.02 -6.46 -7.97
N GLU A 136 -19.87 -6.70 -6.97
CA GLU A 136 -21.13 -7.44 -7.09
C GLU A 136 -22.14 -6.76 -8.03
N GLU A 137 -22.14 -5.42 -8.14
CA GLU A 137 -23.12 -4.71 -8.98
C GLU A 137 -22.78 -4.84 -10.47
N SER A 138 -21.48 -4.78 -10.80
CA SER A 138 -21.02 -4.86 -12.18
C SER A 138 -20.58 -6.26 -12.62
N HIS A 139 -20.48 -7.21 -11.68
CA HIS A 139 -19.90 -8.54 -11.89
C HIS A 139 -18.49 -8.47 -12.50
N THR A 140 -17.69 -7.50 -12.07
CA THR A 140 -16.32 -7.32 -12.54
C THR A 140 -15.32 -7.41 -11.40
N VAL A 141 -14.09 -7.81 -11.74
CA VAL A 141 -12.95 -7.78 -10.81
C VAL A 141 -12.12 -6.54 -11.13
N ASP A 142 -12.13 -5.58 -10.20
CA ASP A 142 -11.17 -4.49 -10.19
C ASP A 142 -9.81 -5.00 -9.69
N VAL A 143 -8.74 -4.50 -10.32
CA VAL A 143 -7.37 -4.92 -10.06
C VAL A 143 -6.53 -3.69 -9.81
N GLN A 144 -5.93 -3.64 -8.62
CA GLN A 144 -5.00 -2.59 -8.22
C GLN A 144 -3.61 -3.18 -7.97
N GLN A 145 -2.57 -2.40 -8.23
CA GLN A 145 -1.23 -2.75 -7.80
C GLN A 145 -1.05 -2.48 -6.31
N PHE A 146 -0.55 -3.49 -5.59
CA PHE A 146 -0.03 -3.34 -4.24
C PHE A 146 1.48 -3.53 -4.27
N SER A 147 2.22 -2.47 -3.94
CA SER A 147 3.68 -2.52 -3.85
C SER A 147 4.12 -2.39 -2.39
N LEU A 148 5.13 -3.14 -2.00
CA LEU A 148 5.67 -3.18 -0.64
C LEU A 148 7.19 -3.10 -0.70
N LEU A 149 7.77 -2.21 0.10
CA LEU A 149 9.19 -2.16 0.42
C LEU A 149 9.36 -2.60 1.87
N LEU A 150 10.14 -3.65 2.08
CA LEU A 150 10.62 -4.04 3.40
C LEU A 150 12.04 -3.52 3.56
N LEU A 151 12.22 -2.51 4.39
CA LEU A 151 13.53 -1.97 4.75
C LEU A 151 14.11 -2.77 5.93
N PRO A 152 15.45 -2.81 6.08
CA PRO A 152 16.11 -3.40 7.22
C PRO A 152 15.56 -2.85 8.54
N ASP A 153 15.47 -3.75 9.52
CA ASP A 153 15.25 -3.50 10.94
C ASP A 153 13.87 -2.96 11.35
N THR A 154 13.29 -1.95 10.67
CA THR A 154 12.19 -1.18 11.28
C THR A 154 11.03 -0.80 10.37
N SER A 155 11.19 -0.74 9.05
CA SER A 155 10.19 -0.06 8.21
C SER A 155 9.58 -0.93 7.11
N VAL A 156 8.25 -0.82 6.96
CA VAL A 156 7.50 -1.30 5.79
C VAL A 156 6.83 -0.11 5.13
N ILE A 157 7.06 0.08 3.83
CA ILE A 157 6.36 1.10 3.03
C ILE A 157 5.48 0.39 2.02
N THR A 158 4.20 0.74 1.98
CA THR A 158 3.24 0.18 1.03
C THR A 158 2.68 1.28 0.15
N PHE A 159 2.44 0.97 -1.12
CA PHE A 159 1.89 1.87 -2.12
C PHE A 159 0.64 1.26 -2.75
N LEU A 160 -0.47 1.99 -2.69
CA LEU A 160 -1.74 1.64 -3.33
C LEU A 160 -2.23 2.76 -4.26
N GLU A 161 -2.94 2.38 -5.31
CA GLU A 161 -3.61 3.33 -6.21
C GLU A 161 -4.80 4.04 -5.54
N SER A 162 -5.56 3.33 -4.70
CA SER A 162 -6.72 3.85 -4.00
C SER A 162 -6.88 3.21 -2.60
N PRO A 163 -7.71 3.78 -1.72
CA PRO A 163 -7.93 3.27 -0.36
C PRO A 163 -8.53 1.87 -0.43
N SER A 164 -8.12 0.99 0.48
CA SER A 164 -8.66 -0.36 0.56
C SER A 164 -8.95 -0.78 1.99
N PRO A 165 -10.15 -1.32 2.28
CA PRO A 165 -10.46 -1.86 3.61
C PRO A 165 -9.73 -3.18 3.90
N VAL A 166 -9.08 -3.79 2.90
CA VAL A 166 -8.41 -5.10 3.02
C VAL A 166 -7.42 -5.11 4.17
N PHE A 167 -6.72 -4.00 4.41
CA PHE A 167 -5.70 -3.91 5.47
C PHE A 167 -6.22 -3.45 6.84
N GLU A 168 -7.52 -3.16 6.96
CA GLU A 168 -8.13 -2.74 8.24
C GLU A 168 -7.89 -3.74 9.38
N PRO A 169 -7.97 -5.07 9.17
CA PRO A 169 -7.64 -6.04 10.22
C PRO A 169 -6.18 -5.95 10.69
N VAL A 170 -5.24 -5.52 9.84
CA VAL A 170 -3.84 -5.28 10.23
C VAL A 170 -3.75 -4.04 11.11
N PHE A 171 -4.35 -2.92 10.70
CA PHE A 171 -4.42 -1.70 11.51
C PHE A 171 -5.06 -1.96 12.87
N GLN A 172 -6.18 -2.68 12.92
CA GLN A 172 -6.84 -3.04 14.16
C GLN A 172 -5.95 -3.91 15.05
N ARG A 173 -5.28 -4.94 14.52
CA ARG A 173 -4.34 -5.77 15.29
C ARG A 173 -3.19 -4.94 15.87
N ILE A 174 -2.71 -3.92 15.16
CA ILE A 174 -1.71 -2.98 15.67
C ILE A 174 -2.29 -2.10 16.78
N HIS A 175 -3.53 -1.64 16.71
CA HIS A 175 -4.09 -0.66 17.68
C HIS A 175 -4.87 -1.26 18.85
N SER A 176 -5.29 -2.52 18.78
CA SER A 176 -6.17 -3.16 19.77
C SER A 176 -5.55 -3.33 21.17
N GLY A 177 -4.26 -2.99 21.33
CA GLY A 177 -3.54 -3.09 22.60
C GLY A 177 -3.22 -4.53 22.99
N GLY A 178 -2.17 -4.69 23.81
CA GLY A 178 -1.81 -5.97 24.42
C GLY A 178 -0.90 -6.87 23.58
N ASN A 179 -0.63 -8.04 24.15
CA ASN A 179 0.27 -9.11 23.72
C ASN A 179 -0.09 -9.79 22.38
N GLY A 180 -0.56 -9.04 21.37
CA GLY A 180 -0.74 -9.54 20.00
C GLY A 180 0.62 -9.89 19.37
N ARG A 181 0.65 -10.91 18.50
CA ARG A 181 1.90 -11.31 17.83
C ARG A 181 2.51 -10.17 17.01
N ILE A 182 1.69 -9.35 16.36
CA ILE A 182 2.16 -8.27 15.48
C ILE A 182 3.04 -7.23 16.20
N ARG A 183 2.73 -6.90 17.47
CA ARG A 183 3.52 -5.95 18.29
C ARG A 183 4.78 -6.55 18.92
N ARG A 184 4.94 -7.88 18.87
CA ARG A 184 6.11 -8.60 19.42
C ARG A 184 7.17 -8.93 18.39
N HIS A 185 6.90 -8.65 17.12
CA HIS A 185 7.77 -8.98 16.01
C HIS A 185 8.11 -7.71 15.22
N GLY A 186 9.14 -7.80 14.39
CA GLY A 186 9.65 -6.68 13.61
C GLY A 186 8.84 -6.38 12.35
N ALA A 187 9.41 -5.52 11.52
CA ALA A 187 8.88 -5.13 10.22
C ALA A 187 8.70 -6.33 9.25
N ASP A 188 9.51 -7.37 9.40
CA ASP A 188 9.40 -8.62 8.64
C ASP A 188 8.05 -9.33 8.87
N TYR A 189 7.61 -9.41 10.12
CA TYR A 189 6.31 -9.97 10.46
C TYR A 189 5.17 -9.08 10.00
N LEU A 190 5.33 -7.75 10.03
CA LEU A 190 4.36 -6.83 9.46
C LEU A 190 4.22 -7.06 7.95
N ALA A 191 5.32 -7.15 7.22
CA ALA A 191 5.32 -7.42 5.79
C ALA A 191 4.64 -8.76 5.47
N TRP A 192 4.96 -9.81 6.26
CA TRP A 192 4.25 -11.08 6.18
C TRP A 192 2.74 -10.91 6.40
N ALA A 193 2.32 -10.24 7.47
CA ALA A 193 0.91 -10.08 7.82
C ALA A 193 0.12 -9.29 6.75
N LEU A 194 0.76 -8.31 6.10
CA LEU A 194 0.17 -7.57 4.98
C LEU A 194 -0.01 -8.47 3.75
N LEU A 195 1.01 -9.23 3.37
CA LEU A 195 0.94 -10.17 2.24
C LEU A 195 -0.06 -11.31 2.48
N ASP A 196 -0.10 -11.85 3.70
CA ASP A 196 -1.07 -12.86 4.15
C ASP A 196 -2.51 -12.33 3.99
N THR A 197 -2.74 -11.08 4.39
CA THR A 197 -4.04 -10.42 4.23
C THR A 197 -4.43 -10.25 2.75
N VAL A 198 -3.48 -9.97 1.85
CA VAL A 198 -3.76 -9.93 0.40
C VAL A 198 -4.16 -11.30 -0.13
N VAL A 199 -3.44 -12.36 0.26
CA VAL A 199 -3.72 -13.74 -0.18
C VAL A 199 -5.07 -14.21 0.36
N ASP A 200 -5.35 -13.99 1.64
CA ASP A 200 -6.65 -14.30 2.25
C ASP A 200 -7.79 -13.59 1.53
N HIS A 201 -7.57 -12.33 1.12
CA HIS A 201 -8.57 -11.57 0.39
C HIS A 201 -8.93 -12.18 -0.97
N TYR A 202 -7.99 -12.87 -1.64
CA TYR A 202 -8.28 -13.54 -2.90
C TYR A 202 -9.34 -14.64 -2.77
N PHE A 203 -9.42 -15.33 -1.63
CA PHE A 203 -10.48 -16.32 -1.41
C PHE A 203 -11.86 -15.68 -1.41
N ASN A 204 -12.03 -14.54 -0.73
CA ASN A 204 -13.30 -13.81 -0.75
C ASN A 204 -13.70 -13.35 -2.16
N VAL A 205 -12.72 -12.94 -2.98
CA VAL A 205 -12.96 -12.56 -4.38
C VAL A 205 -13.35 -13.77 -5.23
N MET A 206 -12.69 -14.92 -5.04
CA MET A 206 -13.03 -16.15 -5.76
C MET A 206 -14.44 -16.64 -5.40
N ASP A 207 -14.80 -16.61 -4.11
CA ASP A 207 -16.14 -17.00 -3.65
C ASP A 207 -17.22 -16.13 -4.30
N GLY A 208 -17.02 -14.81 -4.37
CA GLY A 208 -17.98 -13.90 -5.03
C GLY A 208 -18.11 -14.12 -6.54
N VAL A 209 -17.02 -14.51 -7.21
CA VAL A 209 -17.05 -14.88 -8.63
C VAL A 209 -17.77 -16.22 -8.83
N ASP A 210 -17.52 -17.21 -7.97
CA ASP A 210 -18.16 -18.52 -8.04
C ASP A 210 -19.68 -18.42 -7.82
N GLU A 211 -20.12 -17.59 -6.86
CA GLU A 211 -21.54 -17.30 -6.63
C GLU A 211 -22.20 -16.69 -7.88
N ALA A 212 -21.55 -15.72 -8.53
CA ALA A 212 -22.11 -15.08 -9.74
C ALA A 212 -22.10 -15.97 -10.99
N ILE A 213 -21.27 -17.02 -11.04
CA ILE A 213 -21.33 -18.03 -12.11
C ILE A 213 -22.47 -19.02 -11.85
N ALA A 214 -22.83 -19.25 -10.59
CA ALA A 214 -23.88 -20.18 -10.19
C ALA A 214 -25.31 -19.65 -10.42
N ASP A 215 -25.49 -18.32 -10.44
CA ASP A 215 -26.75 -17.62 -10.73
C ASP A 215 -27.05 -17.47 -12.24
#